data_AF-A0A835E2X6-F1
#
_entry.id   AF-A0A835E2X6-F1
#
_cell.length_a   1.000
_cell.length_b   1.000
_cell.length_c   1.000
_cell.angle_alpha   90.00
_cell.angle_beta   90.00
_cell.angle_gamma   90.00
#
_symmetry.space_group_name_H-M   'P 1'
#
loop_
_entity.id
_entity.type
_entity.pdbx_description
1 polymer ?
#
loop_
_entity_poly.entity_id
_entity_poly.type
_entity_poly.pdbx_seq_one_letter_code
_entity_poly.pdbx_strand_id
1 'polypeptide(L)'
;MGSSAMADIRDDCGAICRPQCDSFSSDVCNTVTDIVPILKTLGFFFETCDVRVSILCRTLCFNICTLNTITPVASPAAAPPCKA
;
A
#
# COMPACT_ATOMS: atom_id res chain seq x y z
N MET A 1 4.76 -2.20 -27.81
CA MET A 1 4.56 -3.20 -26.73
C MET A 1 4.84 -2.56 -25.37
N GLY A 2 4.03 -1.57 -24.95
CA GLY A 2 4.28 -0.79 -23.71
C GLY A 2 3.14 -0.79 -22.69
N SER A 3 1.97 -1.34 -23.04
CA SER A 3 0.80 -1.36 -22.14
C SER A 3 0.79 -2.52 -21.16
N SER A 4 1.44 -3.66 -21.47
CA SER A 4 1.47 -4.81 -20.58
C SER A 4 2.32 -4.56 -19.34
N ALA A 5 3.54 -4.04 -19.50
CA ALA A 5 4.44 -3.77 -18.38
C ALA A 5 3.86 -2.79 -17.33
N MET A 6 3.11 -1.78 -17.77
CA MET A 6 2.43 -0.85 -16.85
C MET A 6 1.25 -1.48 -16.10
N ALA A 7 0.55 -2.43 -16.73
CA ALA A 7 -0.52 -3.19 -16.07
C ALA A 7 0.07 -4.16 -15.04
N ASP A 8 1.13 -4.88 -15.40
CA ASP A 8 1.84 -5.81 -14.52
C ASP A 8 2.38 -5.10 -13.27
N ILE A 9 3.00 -3.92 -13.43
CA ILE A 9 3.48 -3.11 -12.28
C ILE A 9 2.33 -2.70 -11.37
N ARG A 10 1.17 -2.32 -11.91
CA ARG A 10 0.02 -1.91 -11.11
C ARG A 10 -0.58 -3.10 -10.36
N ASP A 11 -0.63 -4.28 -10.97
CA ASP A 11 -1.13 -5.50 -10.32
C ASP A 11 -0.16 -5.98 -9.22
N ASP A 12 1.15 -5.99 -9.48
CA ASP A 12 2.19 -6.33 -8.49
C ASP A 12 2.17 -5.37 -7.30
N CYS A 13 2.18 -4.05 -7.56
CA CYS A 13 2.06 -3.05 -6.51
C CYS A 13 0.73 -3.20 -5.74
N GLY A 14 -0.36 -3.58 -6.42
CA GLY A 14 -1.63 -3.86 -5.79
C GLY A 14 -1.58 -5.05 -4.84
N ALA A 15 -0.95 -6.14 -5.25
CA ALA A 15 -0.79 -7.33 -4.42
C ALA A 15 0.06 -7.07 -3.16
N ILE A 16 1.04 -6.18 -3.23
CA ILE A 16 1.90 -5.81 -2.09
C ILE A 16 1.21 -4.79 -1.19
N CYS A 17 0.72 -3.68 -1.76
CA CYS A 17 0.23 -2.53 -1.02
C CYS A 17 -1.10 -2.80 -0.33
N ARG A 18 -2.00 -3.56 -0.95
CA ARG A 18 -3.36 -3.79 -0.44
C ARG A 18 -3.37 -4.48 0.95
N PRO A 19 -2.75 -5.66 1.13
CA PRO A 19 -2.77 -6.34 2.44
C PRO A 19 -2.01 -5.55 3.52
N GLN A 20 -0.90 -4.90 3.18
CA GLN A 20 -0.15 -4.10 4.15
C GLN A 20 -0.94 -2.89 4.63
N CYS A 21 -1.59 -2.18 3.71
CA CYS A 21 -2.37 -0.99 4.07
C CYS A 21 -3.65 -1.32 4.83
N ASP A 22 -4.27 -2.46 4.56
CA ASP A 22 -5.45 -2.90 5.32
C ASP A 22 -5.07 -3.29 6.75
N SER A 23 -3.95 -4.00 6.94
CA SER A 23 -3.42 -4.31 8.28
C SER A 23 -3.02 -3.06 9.04
N PHE A 24 -2.23 -2.17 8.42
CA PHE A 24 -1.79 -0.91 9.02
C PHE A 24 -2.98 -0.04 9.44
N SER A 25 -3.98 0.04 8.57
CA SER A 25 -5.20 0.78 8.81
C SER A 25 -5.96 0.26 10.02
N SER A 26 -6.18 -1.06 10.08
CA SER A 26 -6.83 -1.71 11.22
C SER A 26 -6.06 -1.47 12.53
N ASP A 27 -4.73 -1.58 12.53
CA ASP A 27 -3.90 -1.37 13.72
C ASP A 27 -3.95 0.07 14.22
N VAL A 28 -3.84 1.06 13.32
CA VAL A 28 -3.93 2.49 13.66
C VAL A 28 -5.32 2.80 14.21
N CYS A 29 -6.37 2.34 13.56
CA CYS A 29 -7.74 2.64 13.97
C CYS A 29 -8.12 1.96 15.29
N ASN A 30 -7.61 0.75 15.55
CA ASN A 30 -7.72 0.11 16.86
C ASN A 30 -6.96 0.91 17.93
N THR A 31 -5.72 1.30 17.65
CA THR A 31 -4.90 2.09 18.59
C THR A 31 -5.57 3.41 18.96
N VAL A 32 -6.12 4.13 17.98
CA VAL A 32 -6.83 5.39 18.23
C VAL A 32 -8.10 5.17 19.07
N THR A 33 -8.82 4.08 18.79
CA THR A 33 -10.04 3.72 19.53
C THR A 33 -9.72 3.30 20.96
N ASP A 34 -8.56 2.68 21.20
CA ASP A 34 -8.11 2.30 22.54
C ASP A 34 -7.60 3.51 23.35
N ILE A 35 -6.95 4.48 22.70
CA ILE A 35 -6.53 5.75 23.35
C ILE A 35 -7.75 6.60 23.72
N VAL A 36 -8.76 6.64 22.84
CA VAL A 36 -9.95 7.48 23.01
C VAL A 36 -11.20 6.59 22.98
N PRO A 37 -11.55 5.94 24.11
CA PRO A 37 -12.59 4.92 24.16
C PRO A 37 -13.99 5.43 23.83
N ILE A 38 -14.25 6.74 23.91
CA ILE A 38 -15.52 7.33 23.47
C ILE A 38 -15.75 7.17 21.96
N LEU A 39 -14.68 7.01 21.17
CA LEU A 39 -14.76 6.69 19.74
C LEU A 39 -15.25 5.26 19.51
N LYS A 40 -15.04 4.35 20.47
CA LYS A 40 -15.56 2.97 20.40
C LYS A 40 -17.08 2.94 20.51
N THR A 41 -17.66 3.89 21.25
CA THR A 41 -19.10 4.09 21.37
C THR A 41 -19.71 4.61 20.05
N LEU A 42 -18.90 5.31 19.25
CA LEU A 42 -19.26 5.71 17.89
C LEU A 42 -18.94 4.55 16.94
N GLY A 43 -19.86 3.60 16.80
CA GLY A 43 -19.65 2.37 16.01
C GLY A 43 -19.20 2.58 14.56
N PHE A 44 -19.39 3.77 14.00
CA PHE A 44 -18.94 4.14 12.65
C PHE A 44 -17.48 4.64 12.59
N PHE A 45 -16.86 4.98 13.73
CA PHE A 45 -15.53 5.59 13.75
C PHE A 45 -14.48 4.63 13.21
N PHE A 46 -14.50 3.38 13.68
CA PHE A 46 -13.54 2.37 13.25
C PHE A 46 -13.61 2.16 11.73
N GLU A 47 -14.81 1.97 11.18
CA GLU A 47 -15.02 1.76 9.74
C GLU A 47 -14.57 2.98 8.92
N THR A 48 -14.91 4.19 9.39
CA THR A 48 -14.51 5.42 8.71
C THR A 48 -13.00 5.63 8.75
N CYS A 49 -12.39 5.40 9.90
CA CYS A 49 -10.95 5.45 10.08
C CYS A 49 -10.28 4.44 9.13
N ASP A 50 -10.77 3.21 9.10
CA ASP A 50 -10.16 2.15 8.33
C ASP A 50 -10.16 2.45 6.82
N VAL A 51 -11.32 2.84 6.29
CA VAL A 51 -11.43 3.21 4.87
C VAL A 51 -10.52 4.40 4.53
N ARG A 52 -10.43 5.41 5.41
CA ARG A 52 -9.62 6.62 5.16
C ARG A 52 -8.13 6.32 5.19
N VAL A 53 -7.66 5.57 6.20
CA VAL A 53 -6.25 5.23 6.36
C VAL A 53 -5.80 4.26 5.26
N SER A 54 -6.61 3.25 4.94
CA SER A 54 -6.30 2.32 3.85
C SER A 54 -6.18 3.03 2.49
N ILE A 55 -7.07 3.99 2.16
CA ILE A 55 -6.99 4.73 0.88
C ILE A 55 -5.72 5.59 0.80
N LEU A 56 -5.39 6.32 1.88
CA LEU A 56 -4.18 7.16 1.91
C LEU A 56 -2.92 6.30 1.83
N CYS A 57 -2.86 5.22 2.59
CA CYS A 57 -1.75 4.27 2.57
C CYS A 57 -1.59 3.66 1.17
N ARG A 58 -2.67 3.17 0.55
CA ARG A 58 -2.62 2.59 -0.79
C ARG A 58 -2.11 3.59 -1.81
N THR A 59 -2.60 4.84 -1.77
CA THR A 59 -2.15 5.89 -2.69
C THR A 59 -0.65 6.15 -2.55
N LEU A 60 -0.15 6.29 -1.32
CA LEU A 60 1.28 6.49 -1.06
C LEU A 60 2.10 5.27 -1.48
N CYS A 61 1.67 4.06 -1.11
CA CYS A 61 2.35 2.83 -1.45
C CYS A 61 2.40 2.59 -2.96
N PHE A 62 1.30 2.84 -3.68
CA PHE A 62 1.26 2.78 -5.14
C PHE A 62 2.21 3.79 -5.78
N ASN A 63 2.23 5.04 -5.29
CA ASN A 63 3.16 6.04 -5.79
C ASN A 63 4.61 5.60 -5.56
N ILE A 64 4.96 5.13 -4.36
CA ILE A 64 6.33 4.66 -4.06
C ILE A 64 6.70 3.44 -4.91
N CYS A 65 5.81 2.47 -5.03
CA CYS A 65 6.03 1.24 -5.78
C CYS A 65 6.16 1.49 -7.29
N THR A 66 5.35 2.40 -7.83
CA THR A 66 5.45 2.82 -9.24
C THR A 66 6.65 3.74 -9.48
N LEU A 67 6.99 4.66 -8.58
CA LEU A 67 8.19 5.50 -8.74
C LEU A 67 9.50 4.68 -8.70
N ASN A 68 9.60 3.68 -7.82
CA ASN A 68 10.78 2.81 -7.77
C ASN A 68 10.94 1.96 -9.04
N THR A 69 9.84 1.66 -9.75
CA THR A 69 9.86 0.94 -11.02
C THR A 69 9.98 1.86 -12.25
N ILE A 70 9.74 3.16 -12.12
CA ILE A 70 9.82 4.17 -13.20
C ILE A 70 11.21 4.78 -13.37
N THR A 71 12.17 4.57 -12.45
CA THR A 71 13.58 4.85 -12.79
C THR A 71 13.95 3.97 -13.98
N PRO A 72 14.15 4.51 -15.20
CA PRO A 72 14.56 3.70 -16.31
C PRO A 72 16.00 3.30 -15.97
N VAL A 73 16.20 2.04 -15.58
CA VAL A 73 17.47 1.39 -15.85
C VAL A 73 17.64 1.53 -17.37
N ALA A 74 18.49 2.47 -17.74
CA ALA A 74 19.05 2.48 -19.07
C ALA A 74 19.65 1.09 -19.32
N SER A 75 19.14 0.43 -20.36
CA SER A 75 19.67 -0.77 -21.01
C SER A 75 19.45 -2.14 -20.37
N PRO A 76 19.25 -3.17 -21.22
CA PRO A 76 19.13 -4.56 -20.81
C PRO A 76 20.54 -5.12 -20.56
N ALA A 77 20.95 -5.22 -19.30
CA ALA A 77 22.07 -6.08 -18.93
C ALA A 77 22.00 -6.43 -17.44
N ALA A 78 22.13 -7.73 -17.20
CA ALA A 78 22.36 -8.38 -15.91
C ALA A 78 21.17 -8.43 -14.94
N ALA A 79 20.55 -9.61 -14.92
CA ALA A 79 19.91 -10.15 -13.73
C ALA A 79 20.81 -9.93 -12.49
N PRO A 80 20.28 -9.50 -11.34
CA PRO A 80 21.02 -9.63 -10.09
C PRO A 80 21.05 -11.13 -9.71
N PRO A 81 22.22 -11.68 -9.32
CA PRO A 81 22.26 -13.00 -8.71
C PRO A 81 21.56 -12.88 -7.36
N CYS A 82 20.39 -13.52 -7.20
CA CYS A 82 19.97 -13.95 -5.87
C CYS A 82 21.09 -14.86 -5.35
N LYS A 83 21.91 -14.32 -4.43
CA LYS A 83 23.04 -15.05 -3.86
C LYS A 83 22.82 -15.26 -2.37
N ALA A 84 22.88 -16.56 -2.04
CA ALA A 84 23.13 -17.24 -0.76
C ALA A 84 22.05 -17.14 0.32
#